data_AF-A0A544YA41-F1
#
_entry.id   AF-A0A544YA41-F1
#
_cell.length_a   1.000
_cell.length_b   1.000
_cell.length_c   1.000
_cell.angle_alpha   90.00
_cell.angle_beta   90.00
_cell.angle_gamma   90.00
#
_symmetry.space_group_name_H-M   'P 1'
#
loop_
_entity.id
_entity.type
_entity.pdbx_description
1 polymer ?
#
loop_
_entity_poly.entity_id
_entity_poly.type
_entity_poly.pdbx_seq_one_letter_code
_entity_poly.pdbx_strand_id
1 'polypeptide(L)'
;MTDLGPVDLELLAGFAAKIDPLMRGVLVSGDVEQMRGLVLEAAWHCTEPPYFEHLWGVAGLYRAWMEIDDILDGWPVDYGAGTDALAMREFRLAAQEWLDMPRTETGFRDYVRRWETRVAEDAWPAPGVSGSREAR
;
A
#
# COMPACT_ATOMS: atom_id res chain seq x y z
N MET A 1 -18.06 5.46 -18.46
CA MET A 1 -17.86 4.14 -17.83
C MET A 1 -17.05 3.32 -18.82
N THR A 2 -15.72 3.34 -18.67
CA THR A 2 -14.83 2.67 -19.62
C THR A 2 -14.95 1.17 -19.36
N ASP A 3 -15.30 0.41 -20.39
CA ASP A 3 -15.37 -1.05 -20.31
C ASP A 3 -13.95 -1.56 -20.05
N LEU A 4 -13.73 -2.09 -18.85
CA LEU A 4 -12.41 -2.48 -18.36
C LEU A 4 -12.12 -3.89 -18.87
N GLY A 5 -11.15 -4.01 -19.79
CA GLY A 5 -10.70 -5.29 -20.32
C GLY A 5 -10.31 -6.29 -19.20
N PRO A 6 -10.36 -7.60 -19.49
CA PRO A 6 -10.04 -8.63 -18.51
C PRO A 6 -8.59 -8.52 -18.04
N VAL A 7 -8.36 -8.76 -16.74
CA VAL A 7 -7.00 -8.86 -16.17
C VAL A 7 -6.30 -10.09 -16.76
N ASP A 8 -5.13 -9.87 -17.35
CA ASP A 8 -4.25 -10.95 -17.77
C ASP A 8 -3.72 -11.70 -16.54
N LEU A 9 -4.20 -12.94 -16.34
CA LEU A 9 -3.88 -13.74 -15.16
C LEU A 9 -2.45 -14.29 -15.17
N GLU A 10 -1.85 -14.50 -16.33
CA GLU A 10 -0.44 -14.90 -16.42
C GLU A 10 0.45 -13.71 -16.04
N LEU A 11 0.10 -12.53 -16.53
CA LEU A 11 0.77 -11.29 -16.16
C LEU A 11 0.62 -10.98 -14.66
N LEU A 12 -0.58 -11.16 -14.10
CA LEU A 12 -0.82 -11.02 -12.66
C LEU A 12 -0.02 -12.02 -11.84
N ALA A 13 0.07 -13.28 -12.27
CA ALA A 13 0.87 -14.29 -11.58
C ALA A 13 2.36 -13.93 -11.60
N GLY A 14 2.88 -13.46 -12.74
CA GLY A 14 4.24 -12.96 -12.87
C GLY A 14 4.52 -11.74 -12.00
N PHE A 15 3.56 -10.81 -11.91
CA PHE A 15 3.64 -9.65 -11.03
C PHE A 15 3.68 -10.08 -9.56
N ALA A 16 2.75 -10.95 -9.14
CA ALA A 16 2.69 -11.46 -7.78
C ALA A 16 3.97 -12.21 -7.37
N ALA A 17 4.62 -12.94 -8.30
CA ALA A 17 5.89 -13.60 -8.02
C ALA A 17 7.02 -12.61 -7.67
N LYS A 18 6.99 -11.37 -8.19
CA LYS A 18 7.92 -10.30 -7.81
C LYS A 18 7.55 -9.64 -6.48
N ILE A 19 6.26 -9.38 -6.26
CA ILE A 19 5.79 -8.62 -5.10
C ILE A 19 5.70 -9.46 -3.82
N ASP A 20 5.30 -10.73 -3.91
CA ASP A 20 5.07 -11.58 -2.74
C ASP A 20 6.29 -11.70 -1.81
N PRO A 21 7.53 -11.89 -2.30
CA PRO A 21 8.72 -11.91 -1.45
C PRO A 21 8.94 -10.58 -0.70
N LEU A 22 8.68 -9.44 -1.37
CA LEU A 22 8.83 -8.11 -0.78
C LEU A 22 7.81 -7.92 0.36
N MET A 23 6.54 -8.27 0.12
CA MET A 23 5.49 -8.17 1.14
C MET A 23 5.73 -9.10 2.32
N ARG A 24 6.24 -10.32 2.10
CA ARG A 24 6.70 -11.17 3.20
C ARG A 24 7.86 -10.53 3.97
N GLY A 25 8.79 -9.89 3.26
CA GLY A 25 9.87 -9.10 3.85
C GLY A 25 9.34 -7.99 4.76
N VAL A 26 8.33 -7.24 4.33
CA VAL A 26 7.68 -6.19 5.12
C VAL A 26 7.12 -6.76 6.42
N LEU A 27 6.42 -7.91 6.37
CA LEU A 27 5.81 -8.51 7.57
C LEU A 27 6.82 -8.95 8.63
N VAL A 28 8.02 -9.39 8.22
CA VAL A 28 9.06 -9.84 9.15
C VAL A 28 10.03 -8.73 9.57
N SER A 29 9.96 -7.57 8.92
CA SER A 29 10.83 -6.43 9.22
C SER A 29 10.38 -5.72 10.51
N GLY A 30 11.36 -5.37 11.33
CA GLY A 30 11.18 -4.65 12.59
C GLY A 30 11.54 -3.16 12.50
N ASP A 31 12.02 -2.72 11.34
CA ASP A 31 12.56 -1.38 11.10
C ASP A 31 11.76 -0.67 10.00
N VAL A 32 11.43 0.61 10.23
CA VAL A 32 10.55 1.37 9.34
C VAL A 32 11.20 1.66 7.99
N GLU A 33 12.50 1.96 7.97
CA GLU A 33 13.24 2.26 6.74
C GLU A 33 13.42 1.01 5.88
N GLN A 34 13.66 -0.15 6.50
CA GLN A 34 13.66 -1.43 5.79
C GLN A 34 12.29 -1.74 5.17
N MET A 35 11.20 -1.52 5.93
CA MET A 35 9.84 -1.70 5.41
C MET A 35 9.54 -0.74 4.27
N ARG A 36 9.92 0.54 4.42
CA ARG A 36 9.81 1.59 3.41
C ARG A 36 10.48 1.14 2.11
N GLY A 37 11.74 0.71 2.19
CA GLY A 37 12.51 0.26 1.03
C GLY A 37 11.84 -0.88 0.26
N LEU A 38 11.29 -1.87 0.96
CA LEU A 38 10.59 -3.00 0.34
C LEU A 38 9.26 -2.58 -0.32
N VAL A 39 8.52 -1.67 0.30
CA VAL A 39 7.27 -1.15 -0.26
C VAL A 39 7.55 -0.25 -1.47
N LEU A 40 8.59 0.58 -1.42
CA LEU A 40 9.03 1.37 -2.57
C LEU A 40 9.49 0.48 -3.72
N GLU A 41 10.25 -0.59 -3.46
CA GLU A 41 10.64 -1.56 -4.49
C GLU A 41 9.41 -2.22 -5.12
N ALA A 42 8.42 -2.61 -4.31
CA ALA A 42 7.17 -3.15 -4.79
C ALA A 42 6.40 -2.13 -5.66
N ALA A 43 6.35 -0.87 -5.24
CA ALA A 43 5.74 0.21 -6.02
C ALA A 43 6.48 0.42 -7.34
N TRP A 44 7.81 0.36 -7.36
CA TRP A 44 8.58 0.52 -8.60
C TRP A 44 8.25 -0.56 -9.62
N HIS A 45 8.02 -1.81 -9.21
CA HIS A 45 7.58 -2.87 -10.12
C HIS A 45 6.24 -2.56 -10.81
N CYS A 46 5.37 -1.74 -10.22
CA CYS A 46 4.14 -1.28 -10.88
C CYS A 46 4.40 -0.43 -12.13
N THR A 47 5.59 0.18 -12.24
CA THR A 47 5.97 1.07 -13.35
C THR A 47 6.70 0.33 -14.47
N GLU A 48 7.08 -0.94 -14.25
CA GLU A 48 7.80 -1.74 -15.22
C GLU A 48 6.85 -2.28 -16.32
N PRO A 49 7.25 -2.24 -17.60
CA PRO A 49 6.63 -3.07 -18.62
C PRO A 49 6.88 -4.57 -18.32
N PRO A 50 5.94 -5.47 -18.64
CA PRO A 50 4.64 -5.22 -19.25
C PRO A 50 3.53 -4.80 -18.25
N TYR A 51 3.80 -4.74 -16.95
CA TYR A 51 2.76 -4.54 -15.93
C TYR A 51 2.07 -3.19 -16.07
N PHE A 52 2.81 -2.09 -16.14
CA PHE A 52 2.24 -0.75 -16.27
C PHE A 52 1.30 -0.61 -17.48
N GLU A 53 1.65 -1.29 -18.58
CA GLU A 53 0.97 -1.17 -19.88
C GLU A 53 -0.25 -2.09 -19.98
N HIS A 54 -0.23 -3.24 -19.32
CA HIS A 54 -1.15 -4.33 -19.58
C HIS A 54 -1.86 -4.88 -18.34
N LEU A 55 -1.37 -4.60 -17.13
CA LEU A 55 -2.02 -5.02 -15.89
C LEU A 55 -2.93 -3.91 -15.37
N TRP A 56 -4.23 -4.08 -15.61
CA TRP A 56 -5.25 -3.14 -15.11
C TRP A 56 -5.12 -2.97 -13.59
N GLY A 57 -5.20 -1.72 -13.10
CA GLY A 57 -5.18 -1.37 -11.67
C GLY A 57 -3.79 -1.24 -11.04
N VAL A 58 -2.71 -1.58 -11.76
CA VAL A 58 -1.34 -1.48 -11.24
C VAL A 58 -0.92 -0.03 -10.91
N ALA A 59 -1.44 0.95 -11.67
CA ALA A 59 -1.24 2.37 -11.35
C ALA A 59 -1.93 2.78 -10.03
N GLY A 60 -3.07 2.16 -9.71
CA GLY A 60 -3.75 2.34 -8.43
C GLY A 60 -2.97 1.73 -7.27
N LEU A 61 -2.32 0.57 -7.49
CA LEU A 61 -1.38 -0.01 -6.51
C LEU A 61 -0.18 0.89 -6.25
N TYR A 62 0.47 1.36 -7.33
CA TYR A 62 1.58 2.29 -7.22
C TYR A 62 1.20 3.48 -6.34
N ARG A 63 0.06 4.11 -6.67
CA ARG A 63 -0.46 5.24 -5.91
C ARG A 63 -0.71 4.89 -4.44
N ALA A 64 -1.43 3.79 -4.16
CA ALA A 64 -1.76 3.39 -2.79
C ALA A 64 -0.51 3.17 -1.93
N TRP A 65 0.52 2.51 -2.46
CA TRP A 65 1.76 2.27 -1.70
C TRP A 65 2.61 3.54 -1.54
N MET A 66 2.65 4.42 -2.55
CA MET A 66 3.30 5.73 -2.42
C MET A 66 2.57 6.64 -1.41
N GLU A 67 1.25 6.59 -1.35
CA GLU A 67 0.50 7.35 -0.34
C GLU A 67 0.83 6.85 1.07
N ILE A 68 1.02 5.53 1.30
CA ILE A 68 1.51 5.03 2.60
C ILE A 68 2.92 5.53 2.90
N ASP A 69 3.80 5.62 1.88
CA ASP A 69 5.14 6.20 2.01
C ASP A 69 5.09 7.67 2.45
N ASP A 70 4.13 8.43 1.95
CA ASP A 70 3.93 9.85 2.28
C ASP A 70 3.71 10.09 3.80
N ILE A 71 3.29 9.07 4.58
CA ILE A 71 3.25 9.15 6.06
C ILE A 71 4.60 9.60 6.59
N LEU A 72 5.67 8.98 6.11
CA LEU A 72 7.03 9.21 6.58
C LEU A 72 7.56 10.58 6.16
N ASP A 73 7.06 11.09 5.03
CA ASP A 73 7.42 12.41 4.52
C ASP A 73 6.55 13.54 5.13
N GLY A 74 5.61 13.20 6.01
CA GLY A 74 4.71 14.14 6.68
C GLY A 74 3.67 14.76 5.74
N TRP A 75 3.32 14.06 4.65
CA TRP A 75 2.35 14.51 3.67
C TRP A 75 1.08 13.64 3.71
N PRO A 76 -0.13 14.24 3.63
CA PRO A 76 -0.43 15.67 3.75
C PRO A 76 -0.35 16.20 5.20
N VAL A 77 -0.10 15.32 6.17
CA VAL A 77 -0.14 15.61 7.61
C VAL A 77 1.13 15.08 8.28
N ASP A 78 1.72 15.89 9.17
CA ASP A 78 2.78 15.45 10.08
C ASP A 78 2.16 14.77 11.32
N TYR A 79 2.47 13.48 11.50
CA TYR A 79 2.00 12.65 12.62
C TYR A 79 2.92 12.74 13.86
N GLY A 80 3.97 13.55 13.80
CA GLY A 80 4.91 13.80 14.89
C GLY A 80 5.60 12.53 15.38
N ALA A 81 5.70 12.35 16.69
CA ALA A 81 6.38 11.20 17.29
C ALA A 81 5.71 9.84 16.98
N GLY A 82 4.50 9.83 16.40
CA GLY A 82 3.78 8.62 16.01
C GLY A 82 3.98 8.18 14.56
N THR A 83 4.69 8.97 13.74
CA THR A 83 4.85 8.75 12.29
C THR A 83 5.32 7.34 11.96
N ASP A 84 6.45 6.90 12.51
CA ASP A 84 7.02 5.58 12.20
C ASP A 84 6.08 4.43 12.59
N ALA A 85 5.48 4.52 13.78
CA ALA A 85 4.56 3.48 14.26
C ALA A 85 3.30 3.37 13.39
N LEU A 86 2.78 4.51 12.90
CA LEU A 86 1.67 4.55 11.97
C LEU A 86 2.06 3.97 10.61
N ALA A 87 3.19 4.41 10.04
CA ALA A 87 3.70 3.92 8.76
C ALA A 87 3.93 2.40 8.79
N MET A 88 4.62 1.89 9.82
CA MET A 88 4.84 0.45 9.98
C MET A 88 3.53 -0.33 10.11
N ARG A 89 2.50 0.24 10.75
CA ARG A 89 1.17 -0.40 10.82
C ARG A 89 0.52 -0.47 9.44
N GLU A 90 0.51 0.61 8.68
CA GLU A 90 -0.10 0.64 7.35
C GLU A 90 0.68 -0.20 6.34
N PHE A 91 2.03 -0.21 6.38
CA PHE A 91 2.84 -1.11 5.58
C PHE A 91 2.53 -2.58 5.85
N ARG A 92 2.41 -2.99 7.12
CA ARG A 92 2.01 -4.37 7.46
C ARG A 92 0.60 -4.69 7.00
N LEU A 93 -0.32 -3.74 7.12
CA LEU A 93 -1.69 -3.93 6.64
C LEU A 93 -1.71 -4.15 5.13
N ALA A 94 -1.03 -3.31 4.36
CA ALA A 94 -0.92 -3.44 2.91
C ALA A 94 -0.28 -4.77 2.51
N ALA A 95 0.81 -5.16 3.16
CA ALA A 95 1.49 -6.42 2.90
C ALA A 95 0.61 -7.64 3.23
N GLN A 96 -0.09 -7.63 4.36
CA GLN A 96 -0.98 -8.72 4.77
C GLN A 96 -2.17 -8.84 3.81
N GLU A 97 -2.85 -7.73 3.53
CA GLU A 97 -3.98 -7.73 2.59
C GLU A 97 -3.56 -8.16 1.18
N TRP A 98 -2.36 -7.78 0.73
CA TRP A 98 -1.81 -8.24 -0.54
C TRP A 98 -1.63 -9.76 -0.53
N LEU A 99 -1.05 -10.32 0.53
CA LEU A 99 -0.78 -11.76 0.62
C LEU A 99 -2.05 -12.59 0.79
N ASP A 100 -3.09 -12.05 1.43
CA ASP A 100 -4.38 -12.71 1.63
C ASP A 100 -5.33 -12.59 0.42
N MET A 101 -5.09 -11.62 -0.47
CA MET A 101 -5.91 -11.38 -1.64
C MET A 101 -5.96 -12.62 -2.56
N PRO A 102 -7.14 -13.09 -2.98
CA PRO A 102 -7.24 -14.10 -4.02
C PRO A 102 -6.51 -13.65 -5.30
N ARG A 103 -5.66 -14.52 -5.89
CA ARG A 103 -4.92 -14.25 -7.14
C ARG A 103 -5.83 -14.38 -8.36
N THR A 104 -6.92 -13.61 -8.36
CA THR A 104 -7.93 -13.55 -9.41
C THR A 104 -8.11 -12.10 -9.83
N GLU A 105 -8.71 -11.89 -11.00
CA GLU A 105 -9.09 -10.56 -11.46
C GLU A 105 -9.89 -9.80 -10.40
N THR A 106 -11.00 -10.39 -9.91
CA THR A 106 -11.85 -9.77 -8.89
C THR A 106 -11.09 -9.46 -7.61
N GLY A 107 -10.24 -10.38 -7.14
CA GLY A 107 -9.42 -10.14 -5.94
C GLY A 107 -8.51 -8.92 -6.10
N PHE A 108 -7.85 -8.80 -7.25
CA PHE A 108 -7.01 -7.65 -7.58
C PHE A 108 -7.80 -6.34 -7.63
N ARG A 109 -8.97 -6.34 -8.29
CA ARG A 109 -9.84 -5.16 -8.34
C ARG A 109 -10.31 -4.73 -6.96
N ASP A 110 -10.70 -5.68 -6.13
CA ASP A 110 -11.20 -5.42 -4.79
C ASP A 110 -10.10 -4.87 -3.86
N TYR A 111 -8.87 -5.37 -3.99
CA TYR A 111 -7.72 -4.84 -3.25
C TYR A 111 -7.47 -3.36 -3.62
N VAL A 112 -7.33 -3.04 -4.92
CA VAL A 112 -7.05 -1.66 -5.37
C VAL A 112 -8.16 -0.72 -4.92
N ARG A 113 -9.43 -1.10 -5.13
CA ARG A 113 -10.59 -0.28 -4.75
C ARG A 113 -10.65 -0.01 -3.26
N ARG A 114 -10.27 -0.99 -2.41
CA ARG A 114 -10.27 -0.81 -0.96
C ARG A 114 -9.28 0.27 -0.54
N TRP A 115 -8.07 0.25 -1.09
CA TRP A 115 -7.06 1.25 -0.78
C TRP A 115 -7.43 2.63 -1.32
N GLU A 116 -7.94 2.73 -2.55
CA GLU A 116 -8.46 4.00 -3.09
C GLU A 116 -9.58 4.58 -2.21
N THR A 117 -10.46 3.74 -1.68
CA THR A 117 -11.56 4.16 -0.81
C THR A 117 -11.03 4.59 0.57
N ARG A 118 -10.12 3.82 1.17
CA ARG A 118 -9.54 4.10 2.49
C ARG A 118 -8.77 5.42 2.50
N VAL A 119 -8.04 5.71 1.42
CA VAL A 119 -7.33 6.99 1.24
C VAL A 119 -8.34 8.13 1.05
N ALA A 120 -9.35 7.95 0.19
CA ALA A 120 -10.34 8.99 -0.09
C ALA A 120 -11.22 9.36 1.13
N GLU A 121 -11.40 8.44 2.08
CA GLU A 121 -12.22 8.66 3.29
C GLU A 121 -11.48 9.41 4.42
N ASP A 122 -10.24 9.88 4.22
CA ASP A 122 -9.42 10.53 5.28
C ASP A 122 -9.39 9.72 6.59
N ALA A 123 -9.54 8.40 6.52
CA ALA A 123 -9.66 7.51 7.68
C ALA A 123 -8.33 7.27 8.41
N TRP A 124 -7.32 8.08 8.10
CA TRP A 124 -6.05 8.10 8.80
C TRP A 124 -6.27 8.84 10.11
N PRO A 125 -5.72 8.35 11.24
CA PRO A 125 -6.07 8.89 12.55
C PRO A 125 -5.84 10.41 12.56
N ALA A 126 -6.89 11.15 12.93
CA ALA A 126 -6.86 12.61 12.91
C ALA A 126 -5.64 13.14 13.69
N PRO A 127 -4.93 14.14 13.15
CA PRO A 127 -3.74 14.69 13.80
C PRO A 127 -4.09 15.21 15.20
N GLY A 128 -3.33 14.75 16.20
CA GLY A 128 -3.24 15.46 17.48
C GLY A 128 -4.08 14.96 18.67
N VAL A 129 -4.40 13.66 18.79
CA VAL A 129 -4.78 13.13 20.12
C VAL A 129 -3.54 12.82 20.96
N SER A 130 -2.70 13.84 21.19
CA SER A 130 -1.88 13.88 22.39
C SER A 130 -2.84 14.17 23.54
N GLY A 131 -3.05 13.19 24.41
CA GLY A 131 -3.85 13.35 25.61
C GLY A 131 -3.24 14.41 26.52
N SER A 132 -3.63 15.67 26.33
CA SER A 132 -3.57 16.71 27.34
C SER A 132 -4.60 16.36 28.43
N ARG A 133 -4.20 15.47 29.33
CA ARG A 133 -4.84 15.34 30.63
C ARG A 133 -4.21 16.37 31.56
N GLU A 134 -4.57 17.64 31.38
CA GLU A 134 -4.37 18.64 32.41
C GLU A 134 -5.50 18.56 33.45
N ALA A 135 -5.11 18.42 34.71
CA ALA A 135 -5.48 19.30 35.83
C ALA A 135 -5.49 18.52 37.15
N ARG A 136 -4.50 18.81 38.00
CA ARG A 136 -4.71 18.88 39.46
C ARG A 136 -4.89 20.34 39.81
#